data_AF-A0A349PS17-F1
#
_entry.id   AF-A0A349PS17-F1
#
_cell.length_a   1.000
_cell.length_b   1.000
_cell.length_c   1.000
_cell.angle_alpha   90.00
_cell.angle_beta   90.00
_cell.angle_gamma   90.00
#
_symmetry.space_group_name_H-M   'P 1'
#
loop_
_entity.id
_entity.type
_entity.pdbx_description
1 polymer ?
#
loop_
_entity_poly.entity_id
_entity_poly.type
_entity_poly.pdbx_seq_one_letter_code
_entity_poly.pdbx_strand_id
1 'polypeptide(L)' 'MAQEVGTVLTVGDGIARVDGLEGAAYGEVLLFDGGVRGMVQDLSEDSVGCILFDDDA' A
#
# COMPACT_ATOMS: atom_id res chain seq x y z
N MET A 1 -0.56 19.71 -3.99
CA MET A 1 -0.47 18.27 -4.26
C MET A 1 -1.06 17.61 -3.04
N ALA A 2 -2.21 16.96 -3.17
CA ALA A 2 -2.81 16.26 -2.03
C ALA A 2 -1.99 15.00 -1.81
N GLN A 3 -1.49 14.81 -0.60
CA GLN A 3 -0.91 13.55 -0.18
C GLN A 3 -2.00 12.78 0.53
N GLU A 4 -2.36 11.62 -0.01
CA GLU A 4 -3.27 10.70 0.66
C GLU A 4 -2.49 9.89 1.69
N VAL A 5 -3.10 9.67 2.85
CA VAL A 5 -2.50 8.91 3.95
C VAL A 5 -3.51 7.84 4.34
N GLY A 6 -3.14 6.59 4.08
CA GLY A 6 -3.94 5.43 4.46
C GLY A 6 -3.51 4.81 5.77
N THR A 7 -4.35 3.91 6.29
CA THR A 7 -4.05 3.11 7.48
C THR A 7 -3.90 1.64 7.08
N VAL A 8 -2.79 1.03 7.50
CA VAL A 8 -2.58 -0.42 7.32
C VAL A 8 -3.53 -1.18 8.25
N LEU A 9 -4.41 -1.99 7.66
CA LEU A 9 -5.34 -2.85 8.40
C LEU A 9 -4.67 -4.18 8.76
N THR A 10 -4.01 -4.80 7.79
CA THR A 10 -3.36 -6.11 7.95
C THR A 10 -2.09 -6.20 7.11
N VAL A 11 -1.15 -7.04 7.56
CA VAL A 11 0.05 -7.41 6.81
C VAL A 11 0.24 -8.93 6.95
N GLY A 12 0.40 -9.62 5.82
CA GLY A 12 0.63 -11.07 5.79
C GLY A 12 1.13 -11.51 4.41
N ASP A 13 2.02 -12.50 4.37
CA ASP A 13 2.58 -13.07 3.14
C ASP A 13 3.16 -12.01 2.17
N GLY A 14 3.75 -10.94 2.72
CA GLY A 14 4.30 -9.84 1.93
C GLY A 14 3.24 -8.91 1.30
N ILE A 15 1.97 -9.03 1.69
CA ILE A 15 0.87 -8.19 1.23
C ILE A 15 0.34 -7.36 2.41
N ALA A 16 0.29 -6.04 2.23
CA ALA A 16 -0.36 -5.11 3.13
C ALA A 16 -1.73 -4.70 2.58
N ARG A 17 -2.74 -4.67 3.45
CA ARG A 17 -4.06 -4.13 3.11
C ARG A 17 -4.22 -2.76 3.76
N VAL A 18 -4.51 -1.75 2.94
CA VAL A 18 -4.52 -0.35 3.33
C VAL A 18 -5.88 0.27 3.05
N ASP A 19 -6.42 1.00 4.02
CA ASP A 19 -7.66 1.77 3.89
C ASP A 19 -7.36 3.27 3.75
N GLY A 20 -8.25 4.04 3.15
CA GLY A 20 -8.15 5.51 3.03
C GLY A 20 -7.29 6.03 1.88
N LEU A 21 -7.08 5.22 0.83
CA LEU A 21 -6.35 5.58 -0.39
C LEU A 21 -7.28 5.58 -1.62
N GLU A 22 -8.30 6.43 -1.60
CA GLU A 22 -9.36 6.48 -2.63
C GLU A 22 -8.82 6.86 -4.02
N GLY A 23 -7.74 7.64 -4.09
CA GLY A 23 -7.09 8.04 -5.33
C GLY A 23 -5.98 7.10 -5.82
N ALA A 24 -5.67 6.01 -5.10
CA ALA A 24 -4.60 5.11 -5.47
C ALA A 24 -4.87 4.40 -6.81
N ALA A 25 -3.86 4.34 -7.66
CA ALA A 25 -3.92 3.64 -8.93
C ALA A 25 -3.18 2.29 -8.88
N TYR A 26 -3.64 1.33 -9.69
CA TYR A 26 -2.93 0.07 -9.89
C TYR A 26 -1.49 0.32 -10.38
N GLY A 27 -0.51 -0.33 -9.76
CA GLY A 27 0.91 -0.15 -10.06
C GLY A 27 1.55 1.09 -9.44
N GLU A 28 0.80 1.89 -8.69
CA GLU A 28 1.36 3.01 -7.93
C GLU A 28 2.25 2.51 -6.79
N VAL A 29 3.32 3.24 -6.49
CA VAL A 29 4.25 2.92 -5.40
C VAL A 29 3.82 3.68 -4.14
N LEU A 30 3.54 2.94 -3.08
CA LEU A 30 3.26 3.49 -1.76
C LEU A 30 4.52 3.50 -0.90
N LEU A 31 4.63 4.53 -0.06
CA LEU A 31 5.64 4.63 0.98
C LEU A 31 4.98 4.38 2.33
N PHE A 32 5.44 3.34 3.01
CA PHE A 32 5.02 2.97 4.35
C PHE A 32 5.94 3.61 5.39
N ASP A 33 5.49 3.60 6.64
CA ASP A 33 6.31 4.03 7.78
C ASP A 33 7.60 3.19 7.86
N GLY A 34 8.70 3.80 8.31
CA GLY A 34 10.02 3.16 8.32
C GLY A 34 10.72 3.10 6.96
N GLY A 35 10.15 3.68 5.90
CA GLY A 35 10.79 3.77 4.59
C GLY A 35 10.55 2.55 3.69
N VAL A 36 9.76 1.58 4.15
CA VAL A 36 9.33 0.42 3.37
C VAL A 36 8.51 0.89 2.18
N ARG A 37 8.73 0.28 1.03
CA ARG A 37 8.00 0.58 -0.19
C ARG A 37 7.12 -0.60 -0.56
N GLY A 38 6.00 -0.32 -1.20
CA GLY A 38 5.18 -1.36 -1.80
C GLY A 38 4.51 -0.84 -3.06
N MET A 39 3.83 -1.74 -3.78
CA MET A 39 3.12 -1.40 -5.00
C MET A 39 1.69 -1.89 -4.93
N VAL A 40 0.78 -1.03 -5.37
CA VAL A 40 -0.64 -1.35 -5.48
C VAL A 40 -0.84 -2.48 -6.49
N GLN A 41 -1.43 -3.57 -6.02
CA GLN A 41 -1.68 -4.79 -6.78
C GLN A 41 -3.15 -5.19 -6.78
N ASP A 42 -3.95 -4.65 -5.86
CA ASP A 42 -5.39 -4.85 -5.81
C ASP A 42 -6.08 -3.56 -5.38
N LEU A 43 -7.20 -3.23 -6.04
CA LEU A 43 -8.06 -2.10 -5.71
C LEU A 43 -9.47 -2.64 -5.44
N SER A 44 -9.82 -2.72 -4.16
CA SER A 44 -11.18 -3.02 -3.72
C SER A 44 -11.91 -1.72 -3.35
N GLU A 45 -13.25 -1.73 -3.31
CA GLU A 45 -14.05 -0.54 -2.94
C GLU A 45 -13.70 0.01 -1.55
N ASP A 46 -13.35 -0.88 -0.61
CA ASP A 46 -13.07 -0.52 0.79
C ASP A 46 -11.57 -0.54 1.16
N SER A 47 -10.69 -0.98 0.26
CA SER A 47 -9.27 -1.15 0.60
C SER A 47 -8.38 -1.41 -0.61
N VAL A 48 -7.10 -1.14 -0.43
CA VAL A 48 -6.05 -1.35 -1.42
C VAL A 48 -5.14 -2.47 -0.95
N GLY A 49 -4.90 -3.46 -1.80
CA GLY A 49 -3.89 -4.49 -1.58
C GLY A 49 -2.56 -4.07 -2.19
N CYS A 50 -1.51 -4.06 -1.38
CA CYS A 50 -0.16 -3.69 -1.80
C CYS A 50 0.82 -4.81 -1.53
N ILE A 51 1.62 -5.16 -2.54
CA ILE A 51 2.78 -6.03 -2.32
C ILE A 51 3.90 -5.19 -1.72
N LEU A 52 4.46 -5.64 -0.60
CA LEU A 52 5.60 -5.01 0.05
C LEU A 52 6.88 -5.44 -0.64
N PHE A 53 7.77 -4.49 -0.87
CA PHE A 53 9.12 -4.77 -1.30
C PHE A 53 9.96 -5.10 -0.07
N ASP A 54 10.45 -6.32 -0.03
CA ASP A 54 11.44 -6.73 0.96
C ASP A 54 12.79 -6.14 0.54
N ASP A 55 13.40 -5.34 1.41
CA ASP A 55 14.75 -4.79 1.22
C ASP A 55 15.76 -5.74 1.86
N ASP A 56 15.67 -7.05 1.60
CA ASP A 56 16.76 -7.99 1.88
C ASP A 56 17.70 -7.97 0.66
N ALA A 57 18.53 -6.94 0.60
CA ALA A 57 19.63 -6.79 -0.36
C ALA A 57 20.88 -6.19 0.31
#